data_AF-L2GD73-F1
#
_entry.id   AF-L2GD73-F1
#
_cell.length_a   1.000
_cell.length_b   1.000
_cell.length_c   1.000
_cell.angle_alpha   90.00
_cell.angle_beta   90.00
_cell.angle_gamma   90.00
#
_symmetry.space_group_name_H-M   'P 1'
#
loop_
_entity.id
_entity.type
_entity.pdbx_description
1 polymer ?
#
loop_
_entity_poly.entity_id
_entity_poly.type
_entity_poly.pdbx_seq_one_letter_code
_entity_poly.pdbx_strand_id
1 'polypeptide(L)'
;MIEAAVRSALDTLREHHAAPLCLPRVTTTKSSITARTSGGDDQDGLQEHATRETAAAAEAHFIPEGSSYISGSIEDTRDDFVSTAPLFDLIVLDPPWPNKSARRKTGGYSTVYGLKETRLLLEQIPVGGHLADGGLVAVWVTNKPSLVDLLTSPKGVLSGWGLEVAAEWTWVKITSQGEPIFDTESAWRKPWERLIIARRRGGGDGRKIPQRIIAAVPDIHSRKPNLRPLFGDLLPQGFRGLEVFARHLTAGWWAWGNEVLRFQEGHHWVVSNTDEESNELDDTN
;
A
#
# COMPACT_ATOMS: atom_id res chain seq x y z
N MET A 1 15.36 7.23 21.49
CA MET A 1 14.83 8.38 20.72
C MET A 1 13.43 8.11 20.19
N ILE A 2 13.20 7.05 19.39
CA ILE A 2 11.86 6.72 18.86
C ILE A 2 10.81 6.56 19.97
N GLU A 3 11.12 5.82 21.04
CA GLU A 3 10.19 5.60 22.16
C GLU A 3 9.68 6.90 22.81
N ALA A 4 10.55 7.91 22.98
CA ALA A 4 10.14 9.19 23.55
C ALA A 4 9.23 9.97 22.59
N ALA A 5 9.54 9.97 21.29
CA ALA A 5 8.69 10.58 20.26
C ALA A 5 7.33 9.88 20.16
N VAL A 6 7.30 8.55 20.28
CA VAL A 6 6.07 7.76 20.31
C VAL A 6 5.22 8.12 21.53
N ARG A 7 5.81 8.18 22.73
CA ARG A 7 5.08 8.58 23.95
C ARG A 7 4.47 9.97 23.80
N SER A 8 5.27 10.95 23.39
CA SER A 8 4.80 12.31 23.16
C SER A 8 3.66 12.37 22.15
N ALA A 9 3.75 11.63 21.04
CA ALA A 9 2.68 11.58 20.04
C ALA A 9 1.39 10.94 20.57
N LEU A 10 1.50 9.92 21.43
CA LEU A 10 0.35 9.27 22.06
C LEU A 10 -0.31 10.16 23.12
N ASP A 11 0.48 10.93 23.87
CA ASP A 11 -0.04 11.94 24.81
C ASP A 11 -0.82 13.02 24.03
N THR A 12 -0.24 13.55 22.95
CA THR A 12 -0.93 14.52 22.07
C THR A 12 -2.22 13.93 21.48
N LEU A 13 -2.21 12.66 21.04
CA LEU A 13 -3.42 12.01 20.52
C LEU A 13 -4.51 11.93 21.60
N ARG A 14 -4.16 11.52 22.82
CA ARG A 14 -5.09 11.40 23.96
C ARG A 14 -5.70 12.75 24.35
N GLU A 15 -4.94 13.83 24.29
CA GLU A 15 -5.40 15.17 24.67
C GLU A 15 -6.29 15.84 23.62
N HIS A 16 -6.07 15.55 22.33
CA HIS A 16 -6.66 16.35 21.25
C HIS A 16 -7.60 15.60 20.31
N HIS A 17 -7.71 14.27 20.40
CA HIS A 17 -8.55 13.48 19.48
C HIS A 17 -9.69 12.76 20.22
N ALA A 18 -10.92 13.24 20.05
CA ALA A 18 -12.12 12.65 20.65
C ALA A 18 -12.94 11.76 19.69
N ALA A 19 -12.63 11.76 18.39
CA ALA A 19 -13.36 10.98 17.40
C ALA A 19 -12.97 9.49 17.46
N PRO A 20 -13.80 8.58 16.91
CA PRO A 20 -13.42 7.18 16.77
C PRO A 20 -12.12 7.02 15.96
N LEU A 21 -11.19 6.22 16.48
CA LEU A 21 -9.91 5.92 15.82
C LEU A 21 -10.03 4.81 14.76
N CYS A 22 -11.19 4.16 14.68
CA CYS A 22 -11.49 3.10 13.73
C CYS A 22 -12.82 3.42 13.06
N LEU A 23 -12.79 3.65 11.75
CA LEU A 23 -13.97 3.90 10.93
C LEU A 23 -14.16 2.74 9.95
N PRO A 24 -15.42 2.35 9.64
CA PRO A 24 -15.68 1.33 8.63
C PRO A 24 -15.23 1.81 7.25
N ARG A 25 -14.80 0.86 6.40
CA ARG A 25 -14.55 1.12 4.99
C ARG A 25 -15.86 1.05 4.23
N VAL A 26 -16.45 2.21 4.00
CA VAL A 26 -17.74 2.30 3.32
C VAL A 26 -17.57 2.44 1.81
N THR A 27 -18.51 1.88 1.06
CA THR A 27 -18.61 2.04 -0.40
C THR A 27 -20.05 2.31 -0.79
N THR A 28 -20.26 3.11 -1.83
CA THR A 28 -21.56 3.26 -2.48
C THR A 28 -21.67 2.23 -3.59
N THR A 29 -22.85 1.64 -3.79
CA THR A 29 -23.10 0.45 -4.62
C THR A 29 -22.80 0.63 -6.13
N LYS A 30 -22.20 1.76 -6.56
CA LYS A 30 -21.98 2.13 -7.97
C LYS A 30 -20.53 2.12 -8.47
N SER A 31 -19.53 1.77 -7.67
CA SER A 31 -18.16 1.65 -8.18
C SER A 31 -17.96 0.34 -8.95
N SER A 32 -18.22 0.42 -10.26
CA SER A 32 -17.83 -0.49 -11.37
C SER A 32 -17.34 -1.88 -10.96
N ILE A 33 -18.24 -2.86 -11.00
CA ILE A 33 -17.92 -4.28 -11.03
C ILE A 33 -17.25 -4.57 -12.39
N THR A 34 -15.93 -4.75 -12.43
CA THR A 34 -15.28 -5.29 -13.63
C THR A 34 -15.07 -6.79 -13.48
N ALA A 35 -15.91 -7.59 -14.14
CA ALA A 35 -15.60 -8.98 -14.42
C ALA A 35 -14.71 -9.03 -15.68
N ARG A 36 -13.48 -9.53 -15.59
CA ARG A 36 -12.72 -9.91 -16.79
C ARG A 36 -12.94 -11.40 -17.05
N THR A 37 -13.67 -11.70 -18.11
CA THR A 37 -13.57 -12.97 -18.85
C THR A 37 -12.31 -12.91 -19.71
N SER A 38 -11.37 -13.84 -19.51
CA SER A 38 -10.23 -14.04 -20.42
C SER A 38 -10.72 -14.49 -21.79
N GLY A 39 -10.32 -13.80 -22.85
CA GLY A 39 -10.82 -13.99 -24.23
C GLY A 39 -10.08 -15.02 -25.08
N GLY A 40 -10.65 -15.25 -26.28
CA GLY A 40 -10.04 -15.94 -27.43
C GLY A 40 -11.09 -16.57 -28.35
N ASP A 41 -11.32 -15.98 -29.53
CA ASP A 41 -12.24 -16.40 -30.59
C ASP A 41 -11.79 -17.64 -31.40
N ASP A 42 -12.80 -18.28 -32.03
CA ASP A 42 -12.82 -19.10 -33.26
C ASP A 42 -12.31 -20.57 -33.28
N GLN A 43 -13.23 -21.55 -33.23
CA GLN A 43 -13.76 -22.32 -34.40
C GLN A 43 -14.56 -23.57 -34.01
N ASP A 44 -15.72 -23.71 -34.66
CA ASP A 44 -16.51 -24.90 -35.04
C ASP A 44 -16.14 -26.31 -34.49
N GLY A 45 -17.12 -27.03 -33.94
CA GLY A 45 -17.02 -28.48 -33.72
C GLY A 45 -17.98 -29.06 -32.67
N LEU A 46 -19.04 -29.71 -33.14
CA LEU A 46 -20.01 -30.49 -32.36
C LEU A 46 -19.37 -31.53 -31.41
N GLN A 47 -19.69 -31.46 -30.11
CA GLN A 47 -20.08 -32.63 -29.32
C GLN A 47 -20.66 -32.23 -27.95
N GLU A 48 -21.95 -32.49 -27.77
CA GLU A 48 -22.62 -32.52 -26.47
C GLU A 48 -21.99 -33.61 -25.58
N HIS A 49 -21.36 -33.22 -24.47
CA HIS A 49 -21.32 -34.06 -23.27
C HIS A 49 -20.97 -33.24 -22.01
N ALA A 50 -22.03 -32.91 -21.26
CA ALA A 50 -22.04 -32.73 -19.81
C ALA A 50 -20.92 -31.88 -19.16
N THR A 51 -20.98 -30.56 -19.33
CA THR A 51 -20.29 -29.61 -18.44
C THR A 51 -21.07 -29.43 -17.14
N ARG A 52 -20.65 -30.15 -16.10
CA ARG A 52 -20.91 -29.76 -14.70
C ARG A 52 -19.69 -28.96 -14.22
N GLU A 53 -19.46 -27.81 -14.86
CA GLU A 53 -18.45 -26.86 -14.41
C GLU A 53 -19.10 -25.87 -13.44
N THR A 54 -18.61 -25.90 -12.22
CA THR A 54 -18.83 -24.87 -11.21
C THR A 54 -18.36 -23.53 -11.77
N ALA A 55 -19.30 -22.72 -12.26
CA ALA A 55 -19.09 -21.30 -12.50
C ALA A 55 -18.71 -20.66 -11.14
N ALA A 56 -17.42 -20.48 -10.91
CA ALA A 56 -16.94 -19.61 -9.84
C ALA A 56 -17.51 -18.22 -10.13
N ALA A 57 -18.43 -17.75 -9.29
CA ALA A 57 -18.97 -16.40 -9.38
C ALA A 57 -17.79 -15.43 -9.43
N ALA A 58 -17.68 -14.63 -10.50
CA ALA A 58 -16.66 -13.59 -10.58
C ALA A 58 -16.82 -12.67 -9.36
N GLU A 59 -15.84 -12.69 -8.45
CA GLU A 59 -15.88 -11.84 -7.27
C GLU A 59 -15.91 -10.37 -7.71
N ALA A 60 -16.95 -9.65 -7.31
CA ALA A 60 -17.07 -8.23 -7.59
C ALA A 60 -15.97 -7.47 -6.82
N HIS A 61 -15.14 -6.74 -7.56
CA HIS A 61 -14.09 -5.90 -7.01
C HIS A 61 -14.51 -4.42 -7.08
N PHE A 62 -14.38 -3.69 -5.98
CA PHE A 62 -14.62 -2.26 -5.93
C PHE A 62 -13.40 -1.50 -6.44
N ILE A 63 -13.48 -0.92 -7.63
CA ILE A 63 -12.39 -0.15 -8.23
C ILE A 63 -12.59 1.34 -7.96
N PRO A 64 -11.70 2.02 -7.21
CA PRO A 64 -11.80 3.44 -6.95
C PRO A 64 -11.64 4.24 -8.24
N GLU A 65 -12.38 5.34 -8.36
CA GLU A 65 -12.35 6.20 -9.54
C GLU A 65 -10.93 6.72 -9.84
N GLY A 66 -10.57 6.72 -11.13
CA GLY A 66 -9.28 7.20 -11.61
C GLY A 66 -8.08 6.36 -11.17
N SER A 67 -8.29 5.24 -10.47
CA SER A 67 -7.20 4.31 -10.17
C SER A 67 -6.75 3.56 -11.43
N SER A 68 -5.48 3.20 -11.49
CA SER A 68 -4.90 2.36 -12.54
C SER A 68 -4.08 1.26 -11.87
N TYR A 69 -4.01 0.08 -12.47
CA TYR A 69 -3.22 -0.99 -11.88
C TYR A 69 -2.58 -1.91 -12.92
N ILE A 70 -1.41 -2.43 -12.54
CA ILE A 70 -0.72 -3.51 -13.24
C ILE A 70 -0.69 -4.71 -12.29
N SER A 71 -1.39 -5.77 -12.69
CA SER A 71 -1.50 -6.99 -11.90
C SER A 71 -0.52 -8.05 -12.41
N GLY A 72 0.39 -8.49 -11.55
CA GLY A 72 1.39 -9.49 -11.89
C GLY A 72 2.70 -9.27 -11.15
N SER A 73 3.66 -10.15 -11.39
CA SER A 73 4.98 -10.06 -10.76
C SER A 73 5.75 -8.87 -11.31
N ILE A 74 6.61 -8.28 -10.46
CA ILE A 74 7.45 -7.15 -10.86
C ILE A 74 8.32 -7.53 -12.07
N GLU A 75 8.79 -8.78 -12.11
CA GLU A 75 9.61 -9.30 -13.21
C GLU A 75 8.81 -9.40 -14.51
N ASP A 76 7.67 -10.09 -14.49
CA ASP A 76 6.87 -10.38 -15.68
C ASP A 76 6.22 -9.13 -16.29
N THR A 77 5.88 -8.14 -15.45
CA THR A 77 5.12 -6.95 -15.86
C THR A 77 5.98 -5.69 -15.93
N ARG A 78 7.30 -5.84 -15.84
CA ARG A 78 8.24 -4.71 -15.85
C ARG A 78 8.16 -3.90 -17.15
N ASP A 79 8.10 -4.57 -18.29
CA ASP A 79 8.12 -3.90 -19.59
C ASP A 79 6.82 -3.16 -19.87
N ASP A 80 5.68 -3.73 -19.44
CA ASP A 80 4.38 -3.05 -19.42
C ASP A 80 4.42 -1.80 -18.55
N PHE A 81 5.01 -1.90 -17.34
CA PHE A 81 5.18 -0.74 -16.46
C PHE A 81 6.04 0.34 -17.13
N VAL A 82 7.21 -0.03 -17.66
CA VAL A 82 8.14 0.94 -18.29
C VAL A 82 7.50 1.63 -19.50
N SER A 83 6.70 0.91 -20.29
CA SER A 83 6.08 1.46 -21.50
C SER A 83 4.83 2.31 -21.25
N THR A 84 4.11 2.07 -20.15
CA THR A 84 2.79 2.70 -19.90
C THR A 84 2.76 3.65 -18.71
N ALA A 85 3.61 3.43 -17.70
CA ALA A 85 3.56 4.19 -16.46
C ALA A 85 4.11 5.60 -16.66
N PRO A 86 3.43 6.64 -16.13
CA PRO A 86 3.93 8.00 -16.22
C PRO A 86 5.02 8.27 -15.15
N LEU A 87 5.41 9.54 -15.02
CA LEU A 87 6.15 10.01 -13.85
C LEU A 87 5.20 10.17 -12.63
N PHE A 88 5.74 9.92 -11.45
CA PHE A 88 5.04 10.00 -10.16
C PHE A 88 5.72 10.98 -9.22
N ASP A 89 4.91 11.76 -8.51
CA ASP A 89 5.36 12.65 -7.44
C ASP A 89 5.62 11.87 -6.14
N LEU A 90 4.95 10.73 -5.96
CA LEU A 90 5.14 9.83 -4.83
C LEU A 90 5.13 8.38 -5.28
N ILE A 91 6.18 7.63 -4.91
CA ILE A 91 6.22 6.19 -5.06
C ILE A 91 6.28 5.55 -3.67
N VAL A 92 5.26 4.78 -3.32
CA VAL A 92 5.19 4.02 -2.06
C VAL A 92 5.52 2.56 -2.33
N LEU A 93 6.33 1.95 -1.47
CA LEU A 93 6.66 0.53 -1.54
C LEU A 93 6.37 -0.16 -0.20
N ASP A 94 5.69 -1.31 -0.25
CA ASP A 94 5.57 -2.26 0.88
C ASP A 94 6.16 -3.63 0.51
N PRO A 95 7.50 -3.76 0.40
CA PRO A 95 8.11 -4.98 -0.10
C PRO A 95 7.79 -6.21 0.75
N PRO A 96 7.76 -7.42 0.16
CA PRO A 96 7.55 -8.68 0.89
C PRO A 96 8.80 -9.06 1.68
N TRP A 97 9.09 -8.34 2.77
CA TRP A 97 10.29 -8.52 3.57
C TRP A 97 10.41 -9.95 4.13
N PRO A 98 11.61 -10.56 4.06
CA PRO A 98 11.85 -11.87 4.65
C PRO A 98 11.49 -11.92 6.14
N ASN A 99 10.53 -12.77 6.50
CA ASN A 99 10.18 -13.02 7.89
C ASN A 99 10.18 -14.52 8.22
N LYS A 100 10.50 -14.86 9.48
CA LYS A 100 10.63 -16.26 9.93
C LYS A 100 9.28 -17.01 9.96
N SER A 101 8.15 -16.30 9.96
CA SER A 101 6.80 -16.85 10.08
C SER A 101 6.18 -17.21 8.73
N ALA A 102 6.33 -16.37 7.70
CA ALA A 102 5.91 -16.65 6.32
C ALA A 102 6.67 -17.85 5.75
N ARG A 103 7.94 -18.00 6.12
CA ARG A 103 8.79 -19.16 5.75
C ARG A 103 8.24 -20.52 6.20
N ARG A 104 7.31 -20.56 7.16
CA ARG A 104 6.68 -21.80 7.64
C ARG A 104 5.35 -22.14 6.94
N LYS A 105 4.72 -21.20 6.23
CA LYS A 105 3.40 -21.40 5.61
C LYS A 105 3.47 -21.89 4.16
N THR A 106 4.52 -21.54 3.41
CA THR A 106 4.73 -21.99 2.04
C THR A 106 5.58 -23.25 2.03
N GLY A 107 4.92 -24.41 2.02
CA GLY A 107 5.58 -25.71 1.93
C GLY A 107 6.52 -25.79 0.73
N GLY A 108 7.79 -26.11 1.00
CA GLY A 108 8.72 -26.73 0.05
C GLY A 108 9.31 -25.92 -1.10
N TYR A 109 8.68 -24.83 -1.59
CA TYR A 109 9.08 -24.21 -2.87
C TYR A 109 9.68 -22.80 -2.80
N SER A 110 9.99 -22.28 -1.61
CA SER A 110 10.73 -21.01 -1.44
C SER A 110 12.15 -21.31 -0.97
N THR A 111 13.05 -21.69 -1.87
CA THR A 111 14.49 -21.60 -1.59
C THR A 111 14.86 -20.13 -1.38
N VAL A 112 15.04 -19.74 -0.12
CA VAL A 112 15.78 -18.54 0.32
C VAL A 112 15.24 -17.19 -0.20
N TYR A 113 14.10 -16.69 0.31
CA TYR A 113 13.86 -15.24 0.30
C TYR A 113 14.81 -14.60 1.33
N GLY A 114 16.07 -14.38 0.94
CA GLY A 114 17.13 -13.76 1.73
C GLY A 114 17.30 -12.28 1.40
N LEU A 115 18.36 -11.68 1.96
CA LEU A 115 18.69 -10.28 1.69
C LEU A 115 19.06 -10.06 0.21
N LYS A 116 19.69 -11.05 -0.43
CA LYS A 116 20.14 -10.97 -1.83
C LYS A 116 18.95 -10.97 -2.78
N GLU A 117 18.00 -11.87 -2.58
CA GLU A 117 16.80 -12.00 -3.41
C GLU A 117 15.90 -10.78 -3.23
N THR A 118 15.76 -10.29 -1.99
CA THR A 118 15.06 -9.02 -1.70
C THR A 118 15.71 -7.85 -2.44
N ARG A 119 17.05 -7.79 -2.46
CA ARG A 119 17.78 -6.76 -3.19
C ARG A 119 17.51 -6.82 -4.69
N LEU A 120 17.64 -8.01 -5.28
CA LEU A 120 17.42 -8.23 -6.72
C LEU A 120 15.98 -7.87 -7.12
N LEU A 121 14.99 -8.22 -6.30
CA LEU A 121 13.60 -7.84 -6.55
C LEU A 121 13.41 -6.32 -6.55
N LEU A 122 13.96 -5.62 -5.55
CA LEU A 122 13.84 -4.17 -5.48
C LEU A 122 14.57 -3.47 -6.63
N GLU A 123 15.76 -3.94 -7.00
CA GLU A 123 16.55 -3.37 -8.09
C GLU A 123 15.86 -3.47 -9.46
N GLN A 124 14.87 -4.36 -9.65
CA GLN A 124 14.09 -4.44 -10.88
C GLN A 124 13.10 -3.28 -11.07
N ILE A 125 12.69 -2.62 -9.99
CA ILE A 125 11.71 -1.53 -10.01
C ILE A 125 12.38 -0.27 -10.59
N PRO A 126 11.90 0.27 -11.71
CA PRO A 126 12.53 1.39 -12.42
C PRO A 126 12.22 2.76 -11.76
N VAL A 127 12.42 2.88 -10.45
CA VAL A 127 12.10 4.08 -9.65
C VAL A 127 12.72 5.35 -10.24
N GLY A 128 14.01 5.31 -10.59
CA GLY A 128 14.73 6.50 -11.06
C GLY A 128 14.17 7.12 -12.35
N GLY A 129 13.61 6.28 -13.24
CA GLY A 129 13.03 6.71 -14.52
C GLY A 129 11.56 7.15 -14.42
N HIS A 130 10.88 6.81 -13.33
CA HIS A 130 9.46 7.14 -13.12
C HIS A 130 9.22 8.09 -11.93
N LEU A 131 10.26 8.60 -11.29
CA LEU A 131 10.15 9.60 -10.24
C LEU A 131 10.25 11.01 -10.82
N ALA A 132 9.19 11.81 -10.64
CA ALA A 132 9.14 13.21 -11.06
C ALA A 132 10.23 14.05 -10.39
N ASP A 133 10.51 15.23 -10.94
CA ASP A 133 11.41 16.17 -10.29
C ASP A 133 10.79 16.69 -8.98
N GLY A 134 11.57 16.67 -7.90
CA GLY A 134 11.05 16.91 -6.54
C GLY A 134 10.19 15.79 -5.95
N GLY A 135 10.03 14.65 -6.64
CA GLY A 135 9.27 13.50 -6.17
C GLY A 135 9.90 12.80 -4.96
N LEU A 136 9.06 12.09 -4.20
CA LEU A 136 9.45 11.33 -3.01
C LEU A 136 9.23 9.83 -3.19
N VAL A 137 10.06 9.04 -2.52
CA VAL A 137 9.91 7.59 -2.42
C VAL A 137 9.75 7.22 -0.96
N ALA A 138 8.70 6.47 -0.62
CA ALA A 138 8.40 6.06 0.74
C ALA A 138 8.37 4.54 0.84
N VAL A 139 9.29 3.95 1.59
CA VAL A 139 9.46 2.49 1.68
C VAL A 139 9.15 2.03 3.11
N TRP A 140 8.10 1.21 3.26
CA TRP A 140 7.85 0.50 4.50
C TRP A 140 8.98 -0.50 4.74
N VAL A 141 9.56 -0.51 5.93
CA VAL A 141 10.62 -1.45 6.32
C VAL A 141 10.40 -1.97 7.73
N THR A 142 10.70 -3.25 7.94
CA THR A 142 10.68 -3.85 9.28
C THR A 142 11.78 -3.24 10.16
N ASN A 143 11.65 -3.38 11.48
CA ASN A 143 12.68 -2.95 12.43
C ASN A 143 14.00 -3.77 12.38
N LYS A 144 14.13 -4.74 11.47
CA LYS A 144 15.34 -5.58 11.37
C LYS A 144 16.52 -4.74 10.81
N PRO A 145 17.62 -4.55 11.57
CA PRO A 145 18.70 -3.65 11.15
C PRO A 145 19.30 -3.98 9.79
N SER A 146 19.46 -5.27 9.45
CA SER A 146 20.00 -5.68 8.16
C SER A 146 19.13 -5.31 6.96
N LEU A 147 17.81 -5.17 7.13
CA LEU A 147 16.90 -4.76 6.06
C LEU A 147 16.89 -3.24 5.89
N VAL A 148 16.99 -2.52 7.00
CA VAL A 148 17.18 -1.07 6.98
C VAL A 148 18.51 -0.75 6.29
N ASP A 149 19.60 -1.42 6.65
CA ASP A 149 20.93 -1.25 6.04
C ASP A 149 20.95 -1.61 4.54
N LEU A 150 20.26 -2.70 4.15
CA LEU A 150 20.09 -3.05 2.74
C LEU A 150 19.46 -1.90 1.94
N LEU A 151 18.51 -1.18 2.53
CA LEU A 151 17.82 -0.07 1.90
C LEU A 151 18.67 1.21 1.90
N THR A 152 19.24 1.59 3.04
CA THR A 152 19.75 2.95 3.29
C THR A 152 21.26 3.11 3.27
N SER A 153 22.04 2.02 3.25
CA SER A 153 23.50 2.13 3.21
C SER A 153 24.00 2.86 1.95
N PRO A 154 25.24 3.38 1.91
CA PRO A 154 25.80 4.04 0.73
C PRO A 154 25.80 3.18 -0.55
N LYS A 155 25.75 1.85 -0.41
CA LYS A 155 25.62 0.87 -1.51
C LYS A 155 24.26 0.15 -1.50
N GLY A 156 23.31 0.65 -0.72
CA GLY A 156 21.97 0.10 -0.57
C GLY A 156 21.07 0.41 -1.76
N VAL A 157 19.85 -0.11 -1.70
CA VAL A 157 18.85 0.00 -2.76
C VAL A 157 18.54 1.46 -3.11
N LEU A 158 18.34 2.34 -2.11
CA LEU A 158 18.08 3.76 -2.38
C LEU A 158 19.23 4.41 -3.15
N SER A 159 20.47 4.05 -2.83
CA SER A 159 21.64 4.59 -3.53
C SER A 159 21.70 4.13 -4.98
N GLY A 160 21.34 2.88 -5.26
CA GLY A 160 21.22 2.34 -6.61
C GLY A 160 20.16 3.04 -7.46
N TRP A 161 19.07 3.50 -6.83
CA TRP A 161 18.06 4.36 -7.47
C TRP A 161 18.47 5.83 -7.59
N GLY A 162 19.67 6.21 -7.14
CA GLY A 162 20.12 7.62 -7.14
C GLY A 162 19.44 8.48 -6.08
N LEU A 163 18.95 7.87 -4.99
CA LEU A 163 18.24 8.53 -3.91
C LEU A 163 19.10 8.68 -2.65
N GLU A 164 18.65 9.56 -1.77
CA GLU A 164 19.14 9.76 -0.40
C GLU A 164 17.96 9.78 0.57
N VAL A 165 18.20 9.39 1.83
CA VAL A 165 17.19 9.46 2.88
C VAL A 165 16.91 10.93 3.23
N ALA A 166 15.64 11.31 3.20
CA ALA A 166 15.18 12.65 3.55
C ALA A 166 14.54 12.71 4.94
N ALA A 167 13.78 11.66 5.32
CA ALA A 167 13.16 11.54 6.63
C ALA A 167 12.82 10.08 6.96
N GLU A 168 12.41 9.87 8.20
CA GLU A 168 11.86 8.61 8.66
C GLU A 168 10.56 8.89 9.41
N TRP A 169 9.48 8.25 8.97
CA TRP A 169 8.23 8.25 9.70
C TRP A 169 8.07 6.94 10.44
N THR A 170 7.34 6.96 11.54
CA THR A 170 7.05 5.78 12.36
C THR A 170 5.54 5.59 12.43
N TRP A 171 5.04 4.43 12.01
CA TRP A 171 3.66 4.05 12.25
C TRP A 171 3.54 3.25 13.54
N VAL A 172 2.94 3.85 14.56
CA VAL A 172 2.59 3.22 15.83
C VAL A 172 1.21 2.60 15.72
N LYS A 173 1.15 1.31 16.00
CA LYS A 173 -0.07 0.51 16.05
C LYS A 173 -0.71 0.67 17.42
N ILE A 174 -1.92 1.19 17.40
CA ILE A 174 -2.73 1.44 18.59
C ILE A 174 -4.01 0.63 18.56
N THR A 175 -4.65 0.45 19.71
CA THR A 175 -6.00 -0.10 19.83
C THR A 175 -7.03 0.96 19.43
N SER A 176 -8.30 0.57 19.32
CA SER A 176 -9.40 1.52 19.11
C SER A 176 -9.58 2.52 20.26
N GLN A 177 -8.94 2.28 21.41
CA GLN A 177 -8.91 3.18 22.57
C GLN A 177 -7.68 4.09 22.59
N GLY A 178 -6.81 4.04 21.57
CA GLY A 178 -5.61 4.89 21.49
C GLY A 178 -4.36 4.31 22.16
N GLU A 179 -4.49 3.18 22.85
CA GLU A 179 -3.36 2.56 23.56
C GLU A 179 -2.46 1.72 22.63
N PRO A 180 -1.13 1.69 22.81
CA PRO A 180 -0.24 0.82 22.04
C PRO A 180 -0.64 -0.66 22.11
N ILE A 181 -0.59 -1.38 20.99
CA ILE A 181 -0.94 -2.82 20.97
C ILE A 181 0.08 -3.72 21.71
N PHE A 182 1.29 -3.21 21.95
CA PHE A 182 2.33 -3.84 22.72
C PHE A 182 3.03 -2.77 23.56
N ASP A 183 3.67 -3.19 24.63
CA ASP A 183 4.55 -2.32 25.40
C ASP A 183 5.64 -1.72 24.50
N THR A 184 5.69 -0.39 24.48
CA THR A 184 6.66 0.38 23.70
C THR A 184 8.10 0.13 24.15
N GLU A 185 8.32 -0.27 25.40
CA GLU A 185 9.66 -0.57 25.96
C GLU A 185 10.10 -2.01 25.71
N SER A 186 9.21 -2.87 25.21
CA SER A 186 9.53 -4.29 24.97
C SER A 186 10.76 -4.46 24.08
N ALA A 187 11.71 -5.29 24.50
CA ALA A 187 12.90 -5.60 23.71
C ALA A 187 12.59 -6.46 22.47
N TRP A 188 11.49 -7.22 22.50
CA TRP A 188 11.22 -8.29 21.52
C TRP A 188 10.20 -7.89 20.45
N ARG A 189 9.18 -7.10 20.82
CA ARG A 189 8.12 -6.68 19.90
C ARG A 189 7.89 -5.20 20.06
N LYS A 190 8.16 -4.45 19.00
CA LYS A 190 7.81 -3.04 18.93
C LYS A 190 6.43 -2.88 18.28
N PRO A 191 5.52 -2.06 18.83
CA PRO A 191 4.23 -1.79 18.23
C PRO A 191 4.32 -0.83 17.03
N TRP A 192 5.47 -0.71 16.37
CA TRP A 192 5.62 0.21 15.25
C TRP A 192 6.38 -0.37 14.06
N GLU A 193 6.11 0.22 12.91
CA GLU A 193 6.83 0.00 11.65
C GLU A 193 7.45 1.30 11.15
N ARG A 194 8.53 1.21 10.38
CA ARG A 194 9.27 2.36 9.88
C ARG A 194 8.88 2.61 8.42
N LEU A 195 8.77 3.88 8.05
CA LEU A 195 8.59 4.35 6.68
C LEU A 195 9.78 5.24 6.35
N ILE A 196 10.70 4.74 5.54
CA ILE A 196 11.87 5.51 5.09
C ILE A 196 11.44 6.36 3.91
N ILE A 197 11.60 7.68 4.04
CA ILE A 197 11.31 8.63 2.97
C ILE A 197 12.62 9.06 2.33
N ALA A 198 12.70 8.94 1.02
CA ALA A 198 13.85 9.26 0.21
C ALA A 198 13.48 10.24 -0.90
N ARG A 199 14.49 10.97 -1.37
CA ARG A 199 14.40 11.91 -2.49
C ARG A 199 15.63 11.75 -3.39
N ARG A 200 15.62 12.36 -4.57
CA ARG A 200 16.77 12.37 -5.48
C ARG A 200 18.01 12.95 -4.79
N ARG A 201 19.15 12.24 -4.87
CA ARG A 201 20.40 12.70 -4.26
C ARG A 201 20.86 14.01 -4.89
N GLY A 202 21.16 15.01 -4.05
CA GLY A 202 21.55 16.34 -4.51
C GLY A 202 20.49 17.05 -5.38
N GLY A 203 19.29 16.49 -5.46
CA GLY A 203 18.17 17.00 -6.24
C GLY A 203 16.96 17.32 -5.36
N GLY A 204 16.01 18.04 -5.93
CA GLY A 204 14.86 18.59 -5.22
C GLY A 204 15.09 20.03 -4.77
N ASP A 205 14.01 20.70 -4.40
CA ASP A 205 13.96 22.12 -4.01
C ASP A 205 14.56 22.43 -2.63
N GLY A 206 15.37 21.52 -2.07
CA GLY A 206 15.92 21.65 -0.73
C GLY A 206 14.89 21.54 0.39
N ARG A 207 13.62 21.19 0.11
CA ARG A 207 12.57 21.09 1.14
C ARG A 207 12.98 20.12 2.24
N LYS A 208 12.79 20.57 3.48
CA LYS A 208 12.98 19.73 4.65
C LYS A 208 11.72 18.89 4.87
N ILE A 209 11.87 17.56 4.84
CA ILE A 209 10.76 16.66 5.16
C ILE A 209 10.68 16.51 6.68
N PRO A 210 9.54 16.80 7.31
CA PRO A 210 9.39 16.68 8.76
C PRO A 210 9.42 15.22 9.19
N GLN A 211 9.89 14.97 10.42
CA GLN A 211 9.71 13.67 11.08
C GLN A 211 8.25 13.56 11.54
N ARG A 212 7.63 12.38 11.38
CA ARG A 212 6.23 12.16 11.78
C ARG A 212 6.04 10.83 12.48
N ILE A 213 5.12 10.84 13.45
CA ILE A 213 4.54 9.64 14.02
C ILE A 213 3.12 9.51 13.46
N ILE A 214 2.82 8.38 12.84
CA ILE A 214 1.48 8.00 12.41
C ILE A 214 0.92 7.09 13.50
N ALA A 215 -0.13 7.50 14.21
CA ALA A 215 -0.84 6.64 15.13
C ALA A 215 -2.11 6.13 14.45
N ALA A 216 -2.22 4.81 14.25
CA ALA A 216 -3.40 4.23 13.59
C ALA A 216 -3.68 2.81 14.10
N VAL A 217 -4.97 2.49 14.17
CA VAL A 217 -5.44 1.13 14.47
C VAL A 217 -5.05 0.21 13.31
N PRO A 218 -4.34 -0.91 13.57
CA PRO A 218 -4.03 -1.85 12.51
C PRO A 218 -5.31 -2.49 11.98
N ASP A 219 -5.42 -2.54 10.66
CA ASP A 219 -6.49 -3.21 9.92
C ASP A 219 -6.12 -4.71 9.74
N ILE A 220 -6.75 -5.39 8.77
CA ILE A 220 -6.42 -6.76 8.35
C ILE A 220 -4.93 -6.90 8.09
N HIS A 221 -4.39 -8.09 8.38
CA HIS A 221 -2.96 -8.38 8.42
C HIS A 221 -2.19 -7.76 7.24
N SER A 222 -1.19 -6.96 7.59
CA SER A 222 -0.26 -6.27 6.69
C SER A 222 -0.86 -5.17 5.80
N ARG A 223 -2.13 -4.76 5.99
CA ARG A 223 -2.66 -3.54 5.38
C ARG A 223 -2.12 -2.31 6.11
N LYS A 224 -1.56 -1.37 5.35
CA LYS A 224 -0.96 -0.14 5.86
C LYS A 224 -1.98 1.00 5.91
N PRO A 225 -1.76 2.05 6.74
CA PRO A 225 -2.54 3.29 6.68
C PRO A 225 -2.43 3.94 5.30
N ASN A 226 -3.50 4.62 4.86
CA ASN A 226 -3.47 5.37 3.61
C ASN A 226 -2.51 6.57 3.76
N LEU A 227 -1.40 6.54 3.02
CA LEU A 227 -0.37 7.58 3.08
C LEU A 227 -0.72 8.83 2.27
N ARG A 228 -1.63 8.76 1.30
CA ARG A 228 -1.97 9.88 0.41
C ARG A 228 -2.24 11.20 1.16
N PRO A 229 -3.15 11.27 2.14
CA PRO A 229 -3.42 12.52 2.85
C PRO A 229 -2.20 13.03 3.62
N LEU A 230 -1.31 12.14 4.07
CA LEU A 230 -0.14 12.51 4.85
C LEU A 230 0.95 13.19 4.00
N PHE A 231 0.93 13.04 2.69
CA PHE A 231 1.88 13.75 1.81
C PHE A 231 1.29 15.02 1.19
N GLY A 232 0.03 15.36 1.48
CA GLY A 232 -0.69 16.47 0.83
C GLY A 232 -0.09 17.86 1.07
N ASP A 233 0.59 18.07 2.20
CA ASP A 233 1.31 19.32 2.51
C ASP A 233 2.77 19.31 2.03
N LEU A 234 3.25 18.17 1.53
CA LEU A 234 4.63 17.98 1.08
C LEU A 234 4.75 17.90 -0.43
N LEU A 235 3.66 17.69 -1.16
CA LEU A 235 3.62 17.47 -2.60
C LEU A 235 2.58 18.39 -3.26
N PRO A 236 2.66 18.61 -4.58
CA PRO A 236 1.71 19.45 -5.30
C PRO A 236 0.26 18.98 -5.12
N GLN A 237 -0.69 19.91 -5.25
CA GLN A 237 -2.11 19.55 -5.27
C GLN A 237 -2.39 18.59 -6.42
N GLY A 238 -3.12 17.50 -6.14
CA GLY A 238 -3.44 16.50 -7.16
C GLY A 238 -2.26 15.61 -7.58
N PHE A 239 -1.19 15.57 -6.78
CA PHE A 239 0.00 14.77 -7.05
C PHE A 239 -0.33 13.32 -7.43
N ARG A 240 0.43 12.77 -8.38
CA ARG A 240 0.25 11.41 -8.87
C ARG A 240 1.07 10.44 -8.03
N GLY A 241 0.39 9.46 -7.43
CA GLY A 241 1.02 8.42 -6.63
C GLY A 241 1.04 7.05 -7.32
N LEU A 242 2.06 6.27 -6.98
CA LEU A 242 2.18 4.84 -7.29
C LEU A 242 2.39 4.07 -5.98
N GLU A 243 1.66 2.97 -5.80
CA GLU A 243 1.96 1.95 -4.79
C GLU A 243 2.52 0.69 -5.47
N VAL A 244 3.72 0.25 -5.07
CA VAL A 244 4.36 -0.99 -5.54
C VAL A 244 4.30 -2.05 -4.44
N PHE A 245 4.09 -3.30 -4.86
CA PHE A 245 3.65 -4.41 -4.01
C PHE A 245 2.27 -4.14 -3.40
N ALA A 246 1.44 -3.42 -4.15
CA ALA A 246 0.14 -2.99 -3.70
C ALA A 246 -0.81 -4.17 -3.47
N ARG A 247 -1.65 -4.02 -2.45
CA ARG A 247 -2.78 -4.92 -2.15
C ARG A 247 -4.14 -4.24 -2.15
N HIS A 248 -4.13 -2.93 -2.33
CA HIS A 248 -5.32 -2.11 -2.41
C HIS A 248 -5.13 -1.05 -3.48
N LEU A 249 -6.26 -0.53 -3.97
CA LEU A 249 -6.26 0.61 -4.87
C LEU A 249 -6.59 1.88 -4.10
N THR A 250 -5.92 2.97 -4.47
CA THR A 250 -6.25 4.33 -4.02
C THR A 250 -6.80 5.11 -5.21
N ALA A 251 -7.89 5.86 -5.01
CA ALA A 251 -8.49 6.67 -6.07
C ALA A 251 -7.44 7.59 -6.72
N GLY A 252 -7.44 7.70 -8.04
CA GLY A 252 -6.47 8.51 -8.79
C GLY A 252 -5.00 8.04 -8.76
N TRP A 253 -4.69 6.92 -8.11
CA TRP A 253 -3.31 6.39 -7.99
C TRP A 253 -3.10 5.15 -8.84
N TRP A 254 -1.83 4.91 -9.16
CA TRP A 254 -1.38 3.66 -9.75
C TRP A 254 -1.08 2.63 -8.66
N ALA A 255 -1.33 1.36 -8.96
CA ALA A 255 -0.98 0.22 -8.12
C ALA A 255 -0.27 -0.85 -8.95
N TRP A 256 0.79 -1.45 -8.41
CA TRP A 256 1.57 -2.47 -9.12
C TRP A 256 1.93 -3.63 -8.19
N GLY A 257 1.61 -4.86 -8.59
CA GLY A 257 2.01 -6.07 -7.86
C GLY A 257 1.10 -7.28 -8.09
N ASN A 258 1.42 -8.37 -7.41
CA ASN A 258 0.73 -9.66 -7.57
C ASN A 258 -0.72 -9.65 -7.06
N GLU A 259 -1.01 -8.82 -6.06
CA GLU A 259 -2.24 -8.88 -5.26
C GLU A 259 -2.99 -7.54 -5.29
N VAL A 260 -2.84 -6.75 -6.35
CA VAL A 260 -3.36 -5.36 -6.45
C VAL A 260 -4.86 -5.22 -6.13
N LEU A 261 -5.65 -6.26 -6.39
CA LEU A 261 -7.09 -6.29 -6.14
C LEU A 261 -7.50 -6.92 -4.81
N ARG A 262 -6.56 -7.43 -4.00
CA ARG A 262 -6.82 -8.21 -2.79
C ARG A 262 -7.79 -7.54 -1.81
N PHE A 263 -7.67 -6.23 -1.63
CA PHE A 263 -8.52 -5.46 -0.72
C PHE A 263 -9.69 -4.77 -1.40
N GLN A 264 -9.92 -5.07 -2.67
CA GLN A 264 -11.07 -4.59 -3.43
C GLN A 264 -12.23 -5.60 -3.44
N GLU A 265 -12.00 -6.83 -2.96
CA GLU A 265 -13.02 -7.87 -2.79
C GLU A 265 -14.16 -7.38 -1.88
N GLY A 266 -15.42 -7.72 -2.22
CA GLY A 266 -16.58 -7.11 -1.59
C GLY A 266 -16.68 -7.27 -0.07
N HIS A 267 -16.15 -8.37 0.48
CA HIS A 267 -16.16 -8.62 1.93
C HIS A 267 -15.25 -7.68 2.75
N HIS A 268 -14.44 -6.84 2.08
CA HIS A 268 -13.63 -5.80 2.72
C HIS A 268 -14.35 -4.45 2.88
N TRP A 269 -15.58 -4.33 2.37
CA TRP A 269 -16.34 -3.08 2.32
C TRP A 269 -17.70 -3.21 2.99
N VAL A 270 -18.13 -2.14 3.65
CA VAL A 270 -19.48 -1.95 4.16
C VAL A 270 -20.26 -1.16 3.12
N VAL A 271 -21.32 -1.74 2.56
CA VAL A 271 -22.19 -1.02 1.61
C VAL A 271 -23.08 -0.07 2.40
N SER A 272 -22.95 1.24 2.17
CA SER A 272 -23.82 2.23 2.80
C SER A 272 -25.08 2.41 1.95
N ASN A 273 -26.24 1.99 2.47
CA ASN A 273 -27.55 2.27 1.88
C ASN A 273 -28.01 3.68 2.29
N THR A 274 -27.40 4.73 1.75
CA THR A 274 -27.77 6.11 2.11
C THR A 274 -28.73 6.78 1.13
N ASP A 275 -29.29 6.03 0.17
CA ASP A 275 -30.18 6.57 -0.88
C ASP A 275 -31.70 6.36 -0.61
N GLU A 276 -32.11 5.84 0.57
CA GLU A 276 -33.54 5.58 0.86
C GLU A 276 -34.25 6.66 1.70
N GLU A 277 -33.56 7.64 2.30
CA GLU A 277 -34.21 8.62 3.19
C GLU A 277 -34.54 10.00 2.56
N SER A 278 -34.36 10.19 1.24
CA SER A 278 -34.66 11.47 0.59
C SER A 278 -35.97 11.53 -0.20
N ASN A 279 -36.81 10.49 -0.18
CA ASN A 279 -38.06 10.41 -0.95
C ASN A 279 -39.37 10.41 -0.13
N GLU A 280 -39.35 10.66 1.18
CA GLU A 280 -40.58 10.69 2.02
C GLU A 280 -41.01 12.09 2.50
N LEU A 281 -40.57 13.18 1.87
CA LEU A 281 -41.00 14.55 2.24
C LEU A 281 -41.62 15.36 1.09
N ASP A 282 -42.36 14.71 0.18
CA ASP A 282 -43.19 15.44 -0.80
C ASP A 282 -44.62 14.91 -0.98
N ASP A 283 -45.10 14.06 -0.08
CA ASP A 283 -46.51 13.65 -0.04
C ASP A 283 -47.10 13.87 1.37
N THR A 284 -47.32 15.13 1.72
CA THR A 284 -48.42 15.48 2.65
C THR A 284 -49.01 16.83 2.26
N ASN A 285 -50.13 16.68 1.57
CA ASN A 285 -51.23 17.61 1.30
C ASN A 285 -51.57 18.56 2.46
#